data_AF-A0AAW9J948-F1
#
_entry.id   AF-A0AAW9J948-F1
#
_cell.length_a   1.000
_cell.length_b   1.000
_cell.length_c   1.000
_cell.angle_alpha   90.00
_cell.angle_beta   90.00
_cell.angle_gamma   90.00
#
_symmetry.space_group_name_H-M   'P 1'
#
loop_
_entity.id
_entity.type
_entity.pdbx_description
1 polymer ?
#
loop_
_entity_poly.entity_id
_entity_poly.type
_entity_poly.pdbx_seq_one_letter_code
_entity_poly.pdbx_strand_id
1 'polypeptide(L)'
;PIAGILLGVGGALLGISGLNNPPAVYQPLIAFVSIPAVTAVLTIMKNVGDIIFGNLPLLFAVGVAVGLAKKDKGTAALASVFGFIVMNQVISSMLTLGLTQLGVVTAKEVGAYGTYVTTNLGIFTLNMSVFGGIIAGIVTALLHNKYHTIQLPQVIGFFSGSRFVPIITSLVMALVGALLAFAWPVVQ
;
A
#
# COMPACT_ATOMS: atom_id res chain seq x y z
N PRO A 1 12.19 8.45 5.30
CA PRO A 1 13.06 8.97 6.39
C PRO A 1 12.27 9.72 7.48
N ILE A 2 11.57 10.81 7.13
CA ILE A 2 10.87 11.63 8.13
C ILE A 2 9.70 10.89 8.80
N ALA A 3 8.94 10.10 8.03
CA ALA A 3 7.88 9.24 8.58
C ALA A 3 8.40 8.28 9.66
N GLY A 4 9.59 7.70 9.46
CA GLY A 4 10.22 6.78 10.42
C GLY A 4 10.65 7.47 11.70
N ILE A 5 11.15 8.70 11.59
CA ILE A 5 11.52 9.52 12.75
C ILE A 5 10.26 9.93 13.53
N LEU A 6 9.22 10.39 12.84
CA LEU A 6 7.96 10.80 13.47
C LEU A 6 7.25 9.63 14.16
N LEU A 7 7.18 8.47 13.50
CA LEU A 7 6.65 7.25 14.08
C LEU A 7 7.50 6.75 15.25
N GLY A 8 8.82 6.71 15.09
CA GLY A 8 9.75 6.21 16.10
C GLY A 8 9.75 7.07 17.36
N VAL A 9 9.84 8.40 17.20
CA VAL A 9 9.84 9.34 18.33
C VAL A 9 8.47 9.40 18.99
N GLY A 10 7.39 9.57 18.20
CA GLY A 10 6.02 9.62 18.73
C GLY A 10 5.61 8.31 19.42
N GLY A 11 5.88 7.17 18.78
CA GLY A 11 5.57 5.84 19.29
C GLY A 11 6.40 5.46 20.53
N ALA A 12 7.71 5.72 20.54
CA ALA A 12 8.55 5.39 21.70
C ALA A 12 8.19 6.23 22.93
N LEU A 13 7.96 7.53 22.77
CA LEU A 13 7.63 8.42 23.89
C LEU A 13 6.23 8.14 24.46
N LEU A 14 5.24 7.90 23.60
CA LEU A 14 3.91 7.46 24.03
C LEU A 14 3.94 6.06 24.67
N GLY A 15 4.75 5.14 24.12
CA GLY A 15 4.94 3.80 24.67
C GLY A 15 5.53 3.81 26.07
N ILE A 16 6.52 4.68 26.33
CA ILE A 16 7.12 4.86 27.66
C ILE A 16 6.09 5.42 28.67
N SER A 17 5.18 6.29 28.21
CA SER A 17 4.11 6.85 29.07
C SER A 17 2.99 5.88 29.44
N GLY A 18 2.84 4.78 28.69
CA GLY A 18 1.83 3.75 28.92
C GLY A 18 2.31 2.51 29.68
N LEU A 19 3.54 2.52 30.21
CA LEU A 19 4.11 1.39 30.95
C LEU A 19 3.50 1.28 32.36
N ASN A 20 3.01 0.09 32.72
CA ASN A 20 2.40 -0.16 34.04
C ASN A 20 3.40 -0.21 35.22
N ASN A 21 4.71 -0.31 34.97
CA ASN A 21 5.79 -0.26 35.98
C ASN A 21 7.09 0.31 35.37
N PRO A 22 7.18 1.64 35.14
CA PRO A 22 8.34 2.23 34.50
C PRO A 22 9.51 2.37 35.48
N PRO A 23 10.75 2.00 35.07
CA PRO A 23 11.96 2.30 35.84
C PRO A 23 12.06 3.78 36.22
N ALA A 24 12.63 4.10 37.39
CA ALA A 24 12.69 5.47 37.94
C ALA A 24 13.31 6.51 36.99
N VAL A 25 14.16 6.07 36.06
CA VAL A 25 14.79 6.89 35.01
C VAL A 25 13.77 7.50 34.03
N TYR A 26 12.61 6.86 33.82
CA TYR A 26 11.59 7.32 32.89
C TYR A 26 10.54 8.24 33.54
N GLN A 27 10.49 8.35 34.88
CA GLN A 27 9.53 9.20 35.61
C GLN A 27 9.50 10.67 35.15
N PRO A 28 10.65 11.34 34.90
CA PRO A 28 10.66 12.72 34.40
C PRO A 28 10.13 12.82 32.96
N LEU A 29 10.43 11.82 32.12
CA LEU A 29 9.92 11.74 30.75
C LEU A 29 8.41 11.51 30.74
N ILE A 30 7.90 10.65 31.62
CA ILE A 30 6.46 10.37 31.73
C ILE A 30 5.73 11.61 32.21
N ALA A 31 6.26 12.36 33.17
CA ALA A 31 5.69 13.64 33.62
C ALA A 31 5.66 14.70 32.50
N PHE A 32 6.68 14.73 31.63
CA PHE A 32 6.71 15.61 30.46
C PHE A 32 5.74 15.17 29.36
N VAL A 33 5.69 13.86 29.06
CA VAL A 33 4.81 13.30 28.02
C VAL A 33 3.35 13.39 28.42
N SER A 34 3.02 13.20 29.70
CA SER A 34 1.64 13.26 30.23
C SER A 34 1.02 14.66 30.27
N ILE A 35 1.79 15.71 29.92
CA ILE A 35 1.21 17.02 29.62
C ILE A 35 0.26 16.86 28.42
N PRO A 36 -1.03 17.25 28.51
CA PRO A 36 -2.02 17.01 27.46
C PRO A 36 -1.59 17.54 26.08
N ALA A 37 -0.93 18.70 26.05
CA ALA A 37 -0.38 19.28 24.83
C ALA A 37 0.75 18.43 24.22
N VAL A 38 1.64 17.87 25.05
CA VAL A 38 2.77 17.05 24.60
C VAL A 38 2.27 15.68 24.12
N THR A 39 1.37 15.03 24.86
CA THR A 39 0.71 13.79 24.40
C THR A 39 0.01 14.01 23.06
N ALA A 40 -0.71 15.13 22.90
CA ALA A 40 -1.42 15.44 21.65
C ALA A 40 -0.43 15.59 20.48
N VAL A 41 0.66 16.34 20.65
CA VAL A 41 1.69 16.50 19.62
C VAL A 41 2.34 15.16 19.27
N LEU A 42 2.70 14.35 20.27
CA LEU A 42 3.30 13.03 20.03
C LEU A 42 2.35 12.07 19.35
N THR A 43 1.05 12.14 19.67
CA THR A 43 0.01 11.34 19.01
C THR A 43 -0.16 11.75 17.55
N ILE A 44 -0.16 13.06 17.27
CA ILE A 44 -0.18 13.56 15.89
C ILE A 44 1.06 13.09 15.14
N MET A 45 2.26 13.21 15.73
CA MET A 45 3.52 12.73 15.11
C MET A 45 3.47 11.24 14.80
N LYS A 46 3.02 10.42 15.77
CA LYS A 46 2.84 8.98 15.59
C LYS A 46 1.89 8.68 14.43
N ASN A 47 0.71 9.31 14.43
CA ASN A 47 -0.32 9.07 13.41
C ASN A 47 0.13 9.50 12.00
N VAL A 48 0.89 10.60 11.89
CA VAL A 48 1.51 11.03 10.62
C VAL A 48 2.54 10.01 10.13
N GLY A 49 3.29 9.40 11.04
CA GLY A 49 4.16 8.28 10.72
C GLY A 49 3.38 7.06 10.23
N ASP A 50 2.38 6.64 11.01
CA ASP A 50 1.54 5.47 10.72
C ASP A 50 0.88 5.54 9.36
N ILE A 51 0.32 6.69 8.95
CA ILE A 51 -0.36 6.81 7.66
C ILE A 51 0.60 6.64 6.46
N ILE A 52 1.84 7.10 6.59
CA ILE A 52 2.84 6.96 5.53
C ILE A 52 3.31 5.51 5.42
N PHE A 53 3.56 4.84 6.56
CA PHE A 53 3.93 3.42 6.56
C PHE A 53 2.79 2.51 6.12
N GLY A 54 1.55 2.82 6.51
CA GLY A 54 0.36 2.10 6.08
C GLY A 54 0.14 2.17 4.56
N ASN A 55 0.60 3.24 3.90
CA ASN A 55 0.50 3.39 2.44
C ASN A 55 1.85 3.20 1.71
N LEU A 56 2.87 2.68 2.40
CA LEU A 56 4.19 2.43 1.84
C LEU A 56 4.16 1.52 0.61
N PRO A 57 3.31 0.48 0.52
CA PRO A 57 3.17 -0.31 -0.72
C PRO A 57 2.80 0.55 -1.93
N LEU A 58 1.85 1.47 -1.79
CA LEU A 58 1.46 2.39 -2.87
C LEU A 58 2.61 3.32 -3.25
N LEU A 59 3.32 3.86 -2.26
CA LEU A 59 4.48 4.74 -2.51
C LEU A 59 5.58 4.01 -3.28
N PHE A 60 5.80 2.73 -2.98
CA PHE A 60 6.75 1.89 -3.73
C PHE A 60 6.25 1.58 -5.15
N ALA A 61 4.95 1.32 -5.34
CA ALA A 61 4.40 1.13 -6.69
C ALA A 61 4.66 2.34 -7.59
N VAL A 62 4.39 3.53 -7.07
CA VAL A 62 4.65 4.79 -7.79
C VAL A 62 6.13 5.02 -8.00
N GLY A 63 6.94 4.86 -6.94
CA GLY A 63 8.38 5.10 -7.00
C GLY A 63 9.10 4.18 -7.99
N VAL A 64 8.76 2.90 -8.00
CA VAL A 64 9.32 1.91 -8.93
C VAL A 64 8.82 2.18 -10.36
N ALA A 65 7.53 2.47 -10.56
CA ALA A 65 7.01 2.79 -11.87
C ALA A 65 7.69 4.03 -12.49
N VAL A 66 7.82 5.10 -11.72
CA VAL A 66 8.48 6.35 -12.14
C VAL A 66 9.98 6.16 -12.36
N GLY A 67 10.62 5.36 -11.49
CA GLY A 67 12.06 5.06 -11.58
C GLY A 67 12.43 4.28 -12.84
N LEU A 68 11.56 3.36 -13.26
CA LEU A 68 11.78 2.48 -14.43
C LEU A 68 11.15 3.01 -15.73
N ALA A 69 10.31 4.05 -15.68
CA ALA A 69 9.71 4.65 -16.85
C ALA A 69 10.73 5.49 -17.65
N LYS A 70 10.84 5.20 -18.95
CA LYS A 70 11.79 5.87 -19.86
C LYS A 70 11.31 7.25 -20.34
N LYS A 71 9.99 7.39 -20.54
CA LYS A 71 9.32 8.62 -20.99
C LYS A 71 8.05 8.83 -20.19
N ASP A 72 7.41 9.99 -20.31
CA ASP A 72 6.12 10.32 -19.69
C ASP A 72 5.95 9.81 -18.24
N LYS A 73 6.92 10.10 -17.39
CA LYS A 73 6.96 9.58 -16.01
C LYS A 73 5.69 9.88 -15.20
N GLY A 74 5.02 10.99 -15.49
CA GLY A 74 3.75 11.34 -14.86
C GLY A 74 2.61 10.37 -15.21
N THR A 75 2.54 9.86 -16.44
CA THR A 75 1.51 8.90 -16.82
C THR A 75 1.81 7.50 -16.28
N ALA A 76 3.10 7.14 -16.15
CA ALA A 76 3.52 5.92 -15.45
C ALA A 76 3.14 5.95 -13.96
N ALA A 77 3.36 7.09 -13.29
CA ALA A 77 2.97 7.30 -11.89
C ALA A 77 1.46 7.07 -11.71
N LEU A 78 0.64 7.76 -12.51
CA LEU A 78 -0.82 7.62 -12.45
C LEU A 78 -1.26 6.19 -12.75
N ALA A 79 -0.74 5.58 -13.82
CA ALA A 79 -1.06 4.20 -14.18
C ALA A 79 -0.75 3.20 -13.06
N SER A 80 0.32 3.44 -12.29
CA SER A 80 0.70 2.54 -11.18
C SER A 80 -0.28 2.62 -10.01
N VAL A 81 -0.83 3.81 -9.73
CA VAL A 81 -1.88 3.99 -8.72
C VAL A 81 -3.14 3.23 -9.15
N PHE A 82 -3.58 3.40 -10.41
CA PHE A 82 -4.73 2.65 -10.95
C PHE A 82 -4.50 1.14 -10.89
N GLY A 83 -3.33 0.68 -11.35
CA GLY A 83 -2.97 -0.73 -11.32
C GLY A 83 -2.97 -1.32 -9.90
N PHE A 84 -2.38 -0.61 -8.95
CA PHE A 84 -2.32 -1.04 -7.56
C PHE A 84 -3.72 -1.15 -6.92
N ILE A 85 -4.61 -0.17 -7.17
CA ILE A 85 -5.99 -0.22 -6.65
C ILE A 85 -6.75 -1.41 -7.26
N VAL A 86 -6.64 -1.63 -8.58
CA VAL A 86 -7.33 -2.73 -9.26
C VAL A 86 -6.83 -4.09 -8.78
N MET A 87 -5.53 -4.26 -8.61
CA MET A 87 -4.95 -5.48 -8.04
C MET A 87 -5.50 -5.78 -6.65
N ASN A 88 -5.53 -4.79 -5.75
CA ASN A 88 -6.08 -4.97 -4.40
C ASN A 88 -7.58 -5.27 -4.43
N GLN A 89 -8.35 -4.63 -5.31
CA GLN A 89 -9.77 -4.91 -5.47
C GLN A 89 -10.03 -6.35 -5.93
N VAL A 90 -9.24 -6.87 -6.88
CA VAL A 90 -9.39 -8.25 -7.36
C VAL A 90 -9.05 -9.24 -6.24
N ILE A 91 -7.97 -9.00 -5.50
CA ILE A 91 -7.61 -9.83 -4.34
C ILE A 91 -8.75 -9.82 -3.30
N SER A 92 -9.31 -8.65 -3.01
CA SER A 92 -10.46 -8.48 -2.12
C SER A 92 -11.67 -9.30 -2.56
N SER A 93 -12.03 -9.21 -3.84
CA SER A 93 -13.14 -9.98 -4.40
C SER A 93 -12.89 -11.48 -4.31
N MET A 94 -11.67 -11.95 -4.55
CA MET A 94 -11.34 -13.38 -4.49
C MET A 94 -11.32 -13.94 -3.06
N LEU A 95 -10.87 -13.15 -2.08
CA LEU A 95 -10.99 -13.47 -0.66
C LEU A 95 -12.47 -13.60 -0.25
N THR A 96 -13.31 -12.66 -0.69
CA THR A 96 -14.75 -12.65 -0.40
C THR A 96 -15.48 -13.84 -1.03
N LEU A 97 -15.05 -14.26 -2.24
CA LEU A 97 -15.60 -15.42 -2.93
C LEU A 97 -15.05 -16.77 -2.39
N GLY A 98 -14.11 -16.74 -1.44
CA GLY A 98 -13.49 -17.95 -0.89
C GLY A 98 -12.68 -18.76 -1.89
N LEU A 99 -12.19 -18.12 -2.96
CA LEU A 99 -11.43 -18.79 -4.01
C LEU A 99 -9.97 -19.04 -3.60
N THR A 100 -9.50 -18.48 -2.49
CA THR A 100 -8.13 -18.65 -2.01
C THR A 100 -8.03 -19.79 -0.98
N GLN A 101 -6.83 -20.33 -0.78
CA GLN A 101 -6.57 -21.42 0.16
C GLN A 101 -6.86 -21.06 1.65
N LEU A 102 -7.14 -19.79 1.94
CA LEU A 102 -7.59 -19.33 3.27
C LEU A 102 -9.09 -19.55 3.51
N GLY A 103 -9.88 -19.90 2.48
CA GLY A 103 -11.34 -19.95 2.57
C GLY A 103 -12.00 -18.57 2.44
N VAL A 104 -13.30 -18.46 2.77
CA VAL A 104 -14.04 -17.19 2.77
C VAL A 104 -13.57 -16.35 3.97
N VAL A 105 -12.64 -15.44 3.75
CA VAL A 105 -12.24 -14.48 4.78
C VAL A 105 -12.98 -13.17 4.50
N THR A 106 -13.81 -12.74 5.46
CA THR A 106 -14.59 -11.51 5.34
C THR A 106 -13.94 -10.39 6.15
N ALA A 107 -14.18 -9.12 5.78
CA ALA A 107 -13.67 -7.92 6.46
C ALA A 107 -13.97 -7.84 7.99
N LYS A 108 -14.84 -8.71 8.52
CA LYS A 108 -15.11 -8.85 9.96
C LYS A 108 -14.05 -9.67 10.72
N GLU A 109 -13.17 -10.40 10.04
CA GLU A 109 -12.19 -11.32 10.66
C GLU A 109 -10.75 -10.78 10.65
N VAL A 110 -10.57 -9.50 10.30
CA VAL A 110 -9.26 -8.79 10.32
C VAL A 110 -8.56 -8.94 11.68
N GLY A 111 -9.31 -9.08 12.78
CA GLY A 111 -8.77 -9.28 14.12
C GLY A 111 -8.15 -10.66 14.39
N ALA A 112 -8.53 -11.70 13.64
CA ALA A 112 -8.02 -13.08 13.81
C ALA A 112 -6.92 -13.44 12.78
N TYR A 113 -6.97 -12.84 11.58
CA TYR A 113 -6.01 -13.07 10.49
C TYR A 113 -5.17 -11.83 10.15
N GLY A 114 -4.96 -10.90 11.09
CA GLY A 114 -4.30 -9.60 10.85
C GLY A 114 -2.86 -9.69 10.32
N THR A 115 -2.20 -10.84 10.43
CA THR A 115 -0.91 -11.10 9.78
C THR A 115 -1.05 -11.30 8.27
N TYR A 116 -2.15 -11.92 7.83
CA TYR A 116 -2.39 -12.36 6.45
C TYR A 116 -3.23 -11.37 5.64
N VAL A 117 -4.13 -10.63 6.29
CA VAL A 117 -5.05 -9.72 5.62
C VAL A 117 -5.01 -8.34 6.27
N THR A 118 -4.97 -7.32 5.44
CA THR A 118 -4.88 -5.91 5.84
C THR A 118 -5.88 -5.07 5.06
N THR A 119 -6.21 -3.90 5.60
CA THR A 119 -7.05 -2.92 4.91
C THR A 119 -6.16 -1.84 4.33
N ASN A 120 -5.84 -1.92 3.04
CA ASN A 120 -5.11 -0.87 2.33
C ASN A 120 -6.12 0.05 1.62
N LEU A 121 -6.06 1.35 1.87
CA LEU A 121 -6.94 2.36 1.23
C LEU A 121 -8.46 2.08 1.39
N GLY A 122 -8.87 1.40 2.46
CA GLY A 122 -10.26 0.98 2.68
C GLY A 122 -10.65 -0.32 1.96
N ILE A 123 -9.73 -0.96 1.25
CA ILE A 123 -9.93 -2.24 0.57
C ILE A 123 -9.33 -3.37 1.42
N PHE A 124 -10.14 -4.37 1.73
CA PHE A 124 -9.70 -5.58 2.42
C PHE A 124 -8.89 -6.46 1.47
N THR A 125 -7.59 -6.59 1.68
CA THR A 125 -6.65 -7.24 0.75
C THR A 125 -5.57 -8.01 1.50
N LEU A 126 -4.86 -8.91 0.82
CA LEU A 126 -3.73 -9.63 1.43
C LEU A 126 -2.62 -8.67 1.86
N ASN A 127 -1.98 -8.97 2.99
CA ASN A 127 -0.85 -8.19 3.48
C ASN A 127 0.43 -8.53 2.69
N MET A 128 0.53 -7.97 1.50
CA MET A 128 1.72 -8.12 0.64
C MET A 128 2.84 -7.14 1.00
N SER A 129 2.64 -6.28 2.01
CA SER A 129 3.59 -5.23 2.41
C SER A 129 4.16 -4.50 1.18
N VAL A 130 5.45 -4.15 1.20
CA VAL A 130 6.15 -3.44 0.13
C VAL A 130 6.20 -4.24 -1.18
N PHE A 131 6.19 -5.57 -1.10
CA PHE A 131 6.33 -6.45 -2.27
C PHE A 131 5.19 -6.28 -3.27
N GLY A 132 3.94 -6.19 -2.79
CA GLY A 132 2.80 -5.91 -3.66
C GLY A 132 2.95 -4.58 -4.41
N GLY A 133 3.55 -3.58 -3.75
CA GLY A 133 3.92 -2.31 -4.35
C GLY A 133 4.97 -2.45 -5.45
N ILE A 134 6.07 -3.14 -5.17
CA ILE A 134 7.17 -3.35 -6.12
C ILE A 134 6.68 -4.09 -7.37
N ILE A 135 5.91 -5.17 -7.21
CA ILE A 135 5.34 -5.94 -8.33
C ILE A 135 4.46 -5.03 -9.19
N ALA A 136 3.54 -4.30 -8.56
CA ALA A 136 2.68 -3.34 -9.25
C ALA A 136 3.50 -2.32 -10.04
N GLY A 137 4.52 -1.73 -9.42
CA GLY A 137 5.39 -0.74 -10.07
C GLY A 137 6.18 -1.30 -11.26
N ILE A 138 6.75 -2.51 -11.14
CA ILE A 138 7.48 -3.17 -12.23
C ILE A 138 6.54 -3.47 -13.40
N VAL A 139 5.38 -4.08 -13.14
CA VAL A 139 4.40 -4.43 -14.18
C VAL A 139 3.93 -3.16 -14.90
N THR A 140 3.58 -2.11 -14.16
CA THR A 140 3.20 -0.82 -14.77
C THR A 140 4.33 -0.23 -15.61
N ALA A 141 5.58 -0.23 -15.13
CA ALA A 141 6.70 0.32 -15.89
C ALA A 141 6.93 -0.42 -17.21
N LEU A 142 6.82 -1.75 -17.19
CA LEU A 142 6.96 -2.57 -18.40
C LEU A 142 5.86 -2.28 -19.42
N LEU A 143 4.61 -2.17 -18.95
CA LEU A 143 3.47 -1.83 -19.80
C LEU A 143 3.57 -0.41 -20.35
N HIS A 144 3.95 0.55 -19.51
CA HIS A 144 4.16 1.94 -19.92
C HIS A 144 5.23 2.02 -21.02
N ASN A 145 6.40 1.46 -20.77
CA ASN A 145 7.52 1.49 -21.71
C ASN A 145 7.16 0.83 -23.06
N LYS A 146 6.27 -0.17 -23.08
CA LYS A 146 5.81 -0.83 -24.30
C LYS A 146 4.69 -0.08 -25.02
N TYR A 147 3.74 0.49 -24.29
CA TYR A 147 2.47 0.98 -24.86
C TYR A 147 2.30 2.51 -24.88
N HIS A 148 3.22 3.29 -24.33
CA HIS A 148 3.12 4.75 -24.28
C HIS A 148 3.01 5.44 -25.67
N THR A 149 3.42 4.79 -26.77
CA THR A 149 3.34 5.32 -28.14
C THR A 149 2.41 4.52 -29.06
N ILE A 150 1.56 3.64 -28.52
CA ILE A 150 0.66 2.82 -29.34
C ILE A 150 -0.37 3.69 -30.09
N GLN A 151 -0.63 3.37 -31.35
CA GLN A 151 -1.69 3.98 -32.14
C GLN A 151 -2.77 2.92 -32.39
N LEU A 152 -3.99 3.23 -31.97
CA LEU A 152 -5.14 2.34 -32.13
C LEU A 152 -5.96 2.70 -33.38
N PRO A 153 -6.75 1.76 -33.94
CA PRO A 153 -7.62 2.01 -35.08
C PRO A 153 -8.58 3.18 -34.83
N GLN A 154 -9.02 3.88 -35.89
CA GLN A 154 -9.77 5.15 -35.81
C GLN A 154 -10.97 5.12 -34.86
N VAL A 155 -11.68 3.98 -34.73
CA VAL A 155 -12.84 3.82 -33.86
C VAL A 155 -12.51 3.95 -32.36
N ILE A 156 -11.30 3.53 -31.95
CA ILE A 156 -10.82 3.59 -30.55
C ILE A 156 -9.56 4.46 -30.41
N GLY A 157 -9.25 5.26 -31.43
CA GLY A 157 -8.05 6.09 -31.52
C GLY A 157 -7.91 7.09 -30.38
N PHE A 158 -9.01 7.47 -29.72
CA PHE A 158 -9.04 8.35 -28.55
C PHE A 158 -8.18 7.85 -27.37
N PHE A 159 -8.04 6.53 -27.24
CA PHE A 159 -7.24 5.92 -26.18
C PHE A 159 -5.77 5.72 -26.56
N SER A 160 -5.33 6.16 -27.73
CA SER A 160 -3.94 5.98 -28.18
C SER A 160 -2.91 6.71 -27.29
N GLY A 161 -1.68 6.22 -27.34
CA GLY A 161 -0.54 6.80 -26.62
C GLY A 161 -0.63 6.65 -25.10
N SER A 162 -0.24 7.69 -24.37
CA SER A 162 -0.09 7.64 -22.91
C SER A 162 -1.41 7.44 -22.15
N ARG A 163 -2.57 7.61 -22.80
CA ARG A 163 -3.91 7.35 -22.24
C ARG A 163 -4.27 5.85 -22.24
N PHE A 164 -3.65 5.06 -23.10
CA PHE A 164 -3.84 3.61 -23.13
C PHE A 164 -3.23 2.94 -21.91
N VAL A 165 -2.15 3.53 -21.36
CA VAL A 165 -1.33 2.90 -20.33
C VAL A 165 -2.14 2.55 -19.07
N PRO A 166 -2.98 3.44 -18.50
CA PRO A 166 -3.83 3.07 -17.37
C PRO A 166 -4.82 1.93 -17.68
N ILE A 167 -5.34 1.86 -18.92
CA ILE A 167 -6.33 0.85 -19.34
C ILE A 167 -5.69 -0.53 -19.43
N ILE A 168 -4.54 -0.65 -20.10
CA ILE A 168 -3.84 -1.94 -20.18
C ILE A 168 -3.29 -2.35 -18.81
N THR A 169 -2.86 -1.37 -18.00
CA THR A 169 -2.36 -1.63 -16.65
C THR A 169 -3.45 -2.19 -15.75
N SER A 170 -4.68 -1.66 -15.77
CA SER A 170 -5.77 -2.20 -14.96
C SER A 170 -6.12 -3.64 -15.37
N LEU A 171 -6.20 -3.94 -16.67
CA LEU A 171 -6.48 -5.28 -17.17
C LEU A 171 -5.40 -6.30 -16.77
N VAL A 172 -4.12 -5.95 -16.95
CA VAL A 172 -3.01 -6.84 -16.58
C VAL A 172 -2.93 -6.99 -15.07
N MET A 173 -3.13 -5.91 -14.30
CA MET A 173 -3.10 -5.96 -12.84
C MET A 173 -4.28 -6.73 -12.24
N ALA A 174 -5.42 -6.81 -12.95
CA ALA A 174 -6.49 -7.71 -12.56
C ALA A 174 -6.04 -9.19 -12.64
N LEU A 175 -5.36 -9.58 -13.71
CA LEU A 175 -4.81 -10.93 -13.84
C LEU A 175 -3.70 -11.20 -12.83
N VAL A 176 -2.79 -10.24 -12.64
CA VAL A 176 -1.71 -10.35 -11.63
C VAL A 176 -2.31 -10.46 -10.23
N GLY A 177 -3.31 -9.65 -9.89
CA GLY A 177 -4.02 -9.73 -8.61
C GLY A 177 -4.68 -11.09 -8.40
N ALA A 178 -5.28 -11.67 -9.45
CA ALA A 178 -5.85 -13.00 -9.36
C ALA A 178 -4.80 -14.09 -9.11
N LEU A 179 -3.68 -14.04 -9.83
CA LEU A 179 -2.56 -14.97 -9.61
C LEU A 179 -1.96 -14.83 -8.21
N LEU A 180 -1.76 -13.59 -7.74
CA LEU A 180 -1.25 -13.32 -6.41
C LEU A 180 -2.22 -13.78 -5.33
N ALA A 181 -3.53 -13.65 -5.52
CA ALA A 181 -4.51 -14.16 -4.56
C ALA A 181 -4.38 -15.68 -4.32
N PHE A 182 -3.95 -16.45 -5.33
CA PHE A 182 -3.68 -17.89 -5.19
C PHE A 182 -2.28 -18.20 -4.68
N ALA A 183 -1.26 -17.54 -5.24
CA ALA A 183 0.14 -17.86 -4.97
C ALA A 183 0.64 -17.27 -3.64
N TRP A 184 0.17 -16.07 -3.28
CA TRP A 184 0.68 -15.32 -2.12
C TRP A 184 0.40 -16.02 -0.78
N PRO A 185 -0.78 -16.60 -0.54
CA PRO A 185 -1.02 -17.44 0.64
C PRO A 185 -0.06 -18.59 0.87
N VAL A 186 0.55 -19.14 -0.19
CA VAL A 186 1.51 -20.25 -0.10
C VAL A 186 2.91 -19.74 0.26
N VAL A 187 3.22 -18.51 -0.15
CA VAL A 187 4.54 -17.89 0.02
C VAL A 187 4.65 -17.16 1.36
N GLN A 188 3.52 -16.70 1.92
CA GLN A 188 3.43 -15.95 3.16
C GLN A 188 3.36 -16.85 4.40
#